data_AF-A0A3C0NWZ0-F1
#
_entry.id   AF-A0A3C0NWZ0-F1
#
_cell.length_a   1.000
_cell.length_b   1.000
_cell.length_c   1.000
_cell.angle_alpha   90.00
_cell.angle_beta   90.00
_cell.angle_gamma   90.00
#
_symmetry.space_group_name_H-M   'P 1'
#
loop_
_entity.id
_entity.type
_entity.pdbx_description
1 polymer ?
#
loop_
_entity_poly.entity_id
_entity_poly.type
_entity_poly.pdbx_seq_one_letter_code
_entity_poly.pdbx_strand_id
1 'polypeptide(L)'
;ISQRAVQNISALGGAGAAAAIQRSFLSFFEQFNYEKIGLSCQLRNDICQMGGVESTQGGYVIVKGSGIPAITVMGYNHTVGWSELLSRIKRITDSNTKA
;
A
#
# COMPACT_ATOMS: atom_id res chain seq x y z
N ILE A 1 -9.75 -2.29 4.40
CA ILE A 1 -9.09 -2.61 3.10
C ILE A 1 -9.52 -4.01 2.70
N SER A 2 -9.98 -4.23 1.47
CA SER A 2 -10.49 -5.53 1.00
C SER A 2 -9.36 -6.52 0.67
N GLN A 3 -9.63 -7.83 0.72
CA GLN A 3 -8.64 -8.89 0.41
C GLN A 3 -7.96 -8.71 -0.96
N ARG A 4 -8.68 -8.18 -1.95
CA ARG A 4 -8.13 -7.86 -3.29
C ARG A 4 -7.01 -6.82 -3.23
N ALA A 5 -7.13 -5.82 -2.35
CA ALA A 5 -6.11 -4.79 -2.21
C ALA A 5 -4.83 -5.32 -1.53
N VAL A 6 -4.94 -6.33 -0.65
CA VAL A 6 -3.79 -6.97 0.00
C VAL A 6 -3.03 -7.86 -1.00
N GLN A 7 -3.73 -8.64 -1.83
CA GLN A 7 -3.11 -9.47 -2.88
C GLN A 7 -2.31 -8.63 -3.88
N ASN A 8 -2.81 -7.44 -4.23
CA ASN A 8 -2.12 -6.51 -5.14
C ASN A 8 -0.84 -5.91 -4.54
N ILE A 9 -0.76 -5.76 -3.21
CA ILE A 9 0.45 -5.28 -2.53
C ILE A 9 1.52 -6.38 -2.47
N SER A 10 1.15 -7.64 -2.26
CA SER A 10 2.09 -8.78 -2.25
C SER A 10 2.73 -9.06 -3.63
N ALA A 11 2.05 -8.73 -4.73
CA ALA A 11 2.61 -8.85 -6.08
C ALA A 11 3.77 -7.86 -6.35
N LEU A 12 3.90 -6.80 -5.55
CA LEU A 12 4.98 -5.82 -5.65
C LEU A 12 6.28 -6.25 -4.90
N GLY A 13 6.23 -7.30 -4.08
CA GLY A 13 7.33 -7.70 -3.17
C GLY A 13 8.27 -8.82 -3.66
N GLY A 14 8.07 -9.36 -4.87
CA GLY A 14 8.91 -10.43 -5.43
C GLY A 14 8.48 -11.84 -5.02
N ALA A 15 8.76 -12.81 -5.90
CA ALA A 15 8.21 -14.18 -5.91
C ALA A 15 8.52 -15.05 -4.67
N GLY A 16 9.34 -14.58 -3.73
CA GLY A 16 9.74 -15.33 -2.53
C GLY A 16 9.05 -14.90 -1.23
N ALA A 17 8.58 -13.66 -1.11
CA ALA A 17 8.02 -13.14 0.14
C ALA A 17 6.52 -13.44 0.31
N ALA A 18 5.81 -13.74 -0.79
CA ALA A 18 4.37 -14.00 -0.78
C ALA A 18 3.99 -15.44 -0.42
N ALA A 19 4.92 -16.41 -0.48
CA ALA A 19 4.60 -17.83 -0.37
C ALA A 19 4.40 -18.34 1.08
N ALA A 20 4.78 -17.55 2.09
CA ALA A 20 4.78 -17.99 3.49
C ALA A 20 3.85 -17.19 4.41
N ILE A 21 2.96 -16.33 3.89
CA ILE A 21 1.87 -15.79 4.70
C ILE A 21 0.81 -16.89 4.77
N GLN A 22 0.88 -17.65 5.88
CA GLN A 22 0.08 -18.82 6.19
C GLN A 22 -1.37 -18.73 5.69
N ARG A 23 -1.71 -19.71 4.85
CA ARG A 23 -3.03 -20.04 4.30
C ARG A 23 -4.14 -20.22 5.35
N SER A 24 -3.86 -20.07 6.64
CA SER A 24 -4.82 -20.25 7.75
C SER A 24 -5.25 -18.96 8.45
N PHE A 25 -4.55 -17.82 8.29
CA PHE A 25 -4.91 -16.58 8.99
C PHE A 25 -5.69 -15.57 8.11
N LEU A 26 -5.54 -15.67 6.78
CA LEU A 26 -6.21 -14.76 5.84
C LEU A 26 -7.63 -15.17 5.45
N SER A 27 -8.05 -16.41 5.75
CA SER A 27 -9.38 -16.93 5.35
C SER A 27 -10.50 -16.60 6.33
N PHE A 28 -10.21 -16.07 7.53
CA PHE A 28 -11.22 -15.84 8.57
C PHE A 28 -11.62 -14.36 8.73
N PHE A 29 -10.87 -13.42 8.15
CA PHE A 29 -11.10 -11.98 8.37
C PHE A 29 -11.25 -11.24 7.05
N GLU A 30 -12.50 -11.02 6.64
CA GLU A 30 -12.82 -10.26 5.42
C GLU A 30 -12.46 -8.76 5.51
N GLN A 31 -12.28 -8.25 6.74
CA GLN A 31 -12.03 -6.84 7.02
C GLN A 31 -10.96 -6.68 8.11
N PHE A 32 -9.94 -5.87 7.84
CA PHE A 32 -8.95 -5.42 8.81
C PHE A 32 -9.35 -4.06 9.38
N ASN A 33 -9.37 -3.95 10.70
CA ASN A 33 -9.65 -2.69 11.39
C ASN A 33 -8.46 -1.72 11.27
N TYR A 34 -8.77 -0.44 11.07
CA TYR A 34 -7.79 0.63 11.04
C TYR A 34 -8.29 1.82 11.85
N GLU A 35 -7.37 2.52 12.50
CA GLU A 35 -7.66 3.75 13.24
C GLU A 35 -7.70 4.94 12.28
N LYS A 36 -6.70 5.02 11.39
CA LYS A 36 -6.51 6.13 10.47
C LYS A 36 -5.99 5.64 9.13
N ILE A 37 -6.46 6.27 8.06
CA ILE A 37 -5.97 6.07 6.69
C ILE A 37 -5.85 7.41 5.99
N GLY A 38 -4.75 7.60 5.27
CA GLY A 38 -4.47 8.85 4.58
C GLY A 38 -3.16 8.79 3.82
N LEU A 39 -3.20 9.25 2.59
CA LEU A 39 -2.04 9.43 1.72
C LEU A 39 -2.05 10.88 1.24
N SER A 40 -0.93 11.57 1.34
CA SER A 40 -0.77 12.95 0.88
C SER A 40 0.36 13.05 -0.14
N CYS A 41 0.19 14.00 -1.05
CA CYS A 41 1.13 14.31 -2.11
C CYS A 41 1.18 15.83 -2.30
N GLN A 42 2.35 16.45 -2.16
CA GLN A 42 2.58 17.83 -2.60
C GLN A 42 3.42 17.82 -3.88
N LEU A 43 2.80 18.17 -5.00
CA LEU A 43 3.44 18.13 -6.31
C LEU A 43 4.26 19.39 -6.59
N ARG A 44 5.54 19.22 -6.93
CA ARG A 44 6.44 20.30 -7.38
C ARG A 44 7.34 19.77 -8.49
N ASN A 45 7.26 20.35 -9.69
CA ASN A 45 8.12 20.02 -10.83
C ASN A 45 8.22 18.51 -11.10
N ASP A 46 7.07 17.84 -11.22
CA ASP A 46 6.95 16.37 -11.41
C ASP A 46 7.44 15.50 -10.25
N ILE A 47 7.87 16.10 -9.13
CA ILE A 47 8.18 15.37 -7.90
C ILE A 47 7.02 15.55 -6.92
N CYS A 48 6.40 14.44 -6.57
CA CYS A 48 5.41 14.38 -5.51
C CYS A 48 6.11 14.10 -4.17
N GLN A 49 6.02 15.05 -3.24
CA GLN A 49 6.44 14.85 -1.86
C GLN A 49 5.35 14.09 -1.12
N MET A 50 5.64 12.84 -0.78
CA MET A 50 4.70 11.90 -0.20
C MET A 50 4.61 12.04 1.32
N GLY A 51 3.42 11.82 1.85
CA GLY A 51 3.16 11.73 3.28
C GLY A 51 1.95 10.85 3.59
N GLY A 52 1.65 10.72 4.88
CA GLY A 52 0.53 9.94 5.36
C GLY A 52 -0.08 10.52 6.63
N VAL A 53 -0.80 9.69 7.38
CA VAL A 53 -1.49 10.09 8.60
C VAL A 53 -0.53 10.43 9.74
N GLU A 54 0.67 9.86 9.72
CA GLU A 54 1.72 10.10 10.72
C GLU A 54 3.09 10.12 10.04
N SER A 55 3.96 11.04 10.44
CA SER A 55 5.37 11.07 10.01
C SER A 55 6.23 10.32 11.02
N THR A 56 7.25 9.62 10.53
CA THR A 56 8.19 8.84 11.34
C THR A 56 9.62 9.23 10.97
N GLN A 57 10.62 8.78 11.74
CA GLN A 57 12.03 9.12 11.47
C GLN A 57 12.54 8.64 10.09
N GLY A 58 11.94 7.59 9.52
CA GLY A 58 12.39 6.99 8.26
C GLY A 58 11.32 6.91 7.17
N GLY A 59 10.15 7.53 7.37
CA GLY A 59 9.00 7.30 6.51
C GLY A 59 7.72 7.93 7.02
N TYR A 60 6.59 7.43 6.55
CA TYR A 60 5.26 7.87 6.97
C TYR A 60 4.29 6.69 6.98
N VAL A 61 3.26 6.79 7.83
CA VAL A 61 2.21 5.77 7.94
C VAL A 61 1.07 6.15 7.01
N ILE A 62 0.70 5.25 6.10
CA ILE A 62 -0.44 5.42 5.19
C ILE A 62 -1.71 4.85 5.83
N VAL A 63 -1.57 3.69 6.48
CA VAL A 63 -2.65 3.01 7.20
C VAL A 63 -2.14 2.69 8.59
N LYS A 64 -2.83 3.17 9.62
CA LYS A 64 -2.58 2.82 11.01
C LYS A 64 -3.60 1.78 11.46
N GLY A 65 -3.15 0.56 11.71
CA GLY A 65 -4.02 -0.52 12.18
C GLY A 65 -4.50 -0.30 13.62
N SER A 66 -5.68 -0.81 13.97
CA SER A 66 -6.19 -0.88 15.34
C SER A 66 -6.91 -2.19 15.65
N GLY A 67 -6.79 -2.68 16.89
CA GLY A 67 -7.41 -3.94 17.32
C GLY A 67 -6.72 -5.19 16.76
N ILE A 68 -7.41 -6.34 16.83
CA ILE A 68 -6.91 -7.62 16.30
C ILE A 68 -8.02 -8.28 15.45
N PRO A 69 -7.76 -8.59 14.17
CA PRO A 69 -6.53 -8.34 13.41
C PRO A 69 -6.45 -6.92 12.82
N ALA A 70 -5.24 -6.37 12.75
CA ALA A 70 -4.97 -5.04 12.20
C ALA A 70 -3.70 -5.06 11.30
N ILE A 71 -3.67 -4.18 10.30
CA ILE A 71 -2.52 -4.00 9.40
C ILE A 71 -2.08 -2.54 9.42
N THR A 72 -0.77 -2.34 9.54
CA THR A 72 -0.14 -1.02 9.40
C THR A 72 0.68 -0.99 8.10
N VAL A 73 0.44 0.00 7.27
CA VAL A 73 1.14 0.20 5.98
C VAL A 73 2.01 1.45 6.08
N MET A 74 3.30 1.29 5.79
CA MET A 74 4.30 2.37 5.84
C MET A 74 4.87 2.64 4.45
N GLY A 75 5.12 3.91 4.16
CA GLY A 75 5.91 4.36 3.02
C GLY A 75 7.26 4.89 3.50
N TYR A 76 8.33 4.53 2.80
CA TYR A 76 9.70 4.98 3.12
C TYR A 76 10.23 6.01 2.11
N ASN A 77 9.66 6.05 0.91
CA ASN A 77 10.05 6.99 -0.14
C ASN A 77 9.24 8.28 -0.04
N HIS A 78 9.90 9.36 0.37
CA HIS A 78 9.27 10.68 0.51
C HIS A 78 9.15 11.45 -0.81
N THR A 79 9.86 11.04 -1.85
CA THR A 79 9.85 11.70 -3.16
C THR A 79 9.56 10.68 -4.25
N VAL A 80 8.51 10.92 -5.01
CA VAL A 80 8.08 10.04 -6.09
C VAL A 80 7.92 10.88 -7.36
N GLY A 81 8.49 10.41 -8.48
CA GLY A 81 8.20 10.99 -9.79
C GLY A 81 6.73 10.79 -10.13
N TRP A 82 5.98 11.87 -10.32
CA TRP A 82 4.54 11.84 -10.49
C TRP A 82 4.15 11.19 -11.84
N SER A 83 4.83 11.57 -12.92
CA SER A 83 4.71 10.93 -14.23
C SER A 83 4.97 9.41 -14.19
N GLU A 84 6.01 9.00 -13.46
CA GLU A 84 6.38 7.59 -13.28
C GLU A 84 5.34 6.83 -12.45
N LEU A 85 4.85 7.44 -11.36
CA LEU A 85 3.78 6.86 -10.54
C LEU A 85 2.52 6.61 -11.36
N LEU A 86 2.11 7.59 -12.16
CA LEU A 86 0.95 7.47 -13.05
C LEU A 86 1.15 6.39 -14.11
N SER A 87 2.34 6.31 -14.71
CA SER A 87 2.68 5.28 -15.69
C SER A 87 2.58 3.87 -15.09
N ARG A 88 3.06 3.70 -13.85
CA ARG A 88 2.96 2.43 -13.12
C ARG A 88 1.53 2.06 -12.75
N ILE A 89 0.74 3.02 -12.26
CA ILE A 89 -0.67 2.80 -11.92
C ILE A 89 -1.43 2.38 -13.18
N LYS A 90 -1.26 3.11 -14.30
CA LYS A 90 -1.90 2.79 -15.58
C LYS A 90 -1.59 1.36 -16.03
N ARG A 91 -0.32 0.96 -15.97
CA ARG A 91 0.10 -0.41 -16.32
C ARG A 91 -0.62 -1.47 -15.48
N ILE A 92 -0.80 -1.23 -14.19
CA ILE A 92 -1.45 -2.19 -13.28
C ILE A 92 -2.96 -2.23 -13.53
N THR A 93 -3.60 -1.10 -13.81
CA THR A 93 -5.03 -1.06 -14.17
C THR A 93 -5.29 -1.77 -15.49
N ASP A 94 -4.50 -1.48 -16.53
CA ASP A 94 -4.64 -2.10 -17.86
C ASP A 94 -4.37 -3.61 -17.84
N SER A 95 -3.51 -4.07 -16.93
CA SER A 95 -3.23 -5.50 -16.75
C SER A 95 -4.36 -6.23 -16.02
N ASN A 96 -5.06 -5.55 -15.09
CA ASN A 96 -6.17 -6.14 -14.33
C ASN A 96 -7.48 -6.23 -15.13
N THR A 97 -7.67 -5.40 -16.16
CA THR A 97 -8.85 -5.47 -17.06
C THR A 97 -8.71 -6.53 -18.16
N LYS A 98 -7.54 -7.11 -18.38
CA LYS A 98 -7.31 -8.21 -19.36
C LYS A 98 -7.32 -9.61 -18.73
N ALA A 99 -7.81 -9.76 -17.50
CA ALA A 99 -7.98 -11.03 -16.80
C ALA A 99 -9.45 -11.48 -16.80
#